data_AF-A0A150F4Z9-F1
#
_entry.id   AF-A0A150F4Z9-F1
#
_cell.length_a   1.000
_cell.length_b   1.000
_cell.length_c   1.000
_cell.angle_alpha   90.00
_cell.angle_beta   90.00
_cell.angle_gamma   90.00
#
_symmetry.space_group_name_H-M   'P 1'
#
loop_
_entity.id
_entity.type
_entity.pdbx_description
1 polymer ?
#
loop_
_entity_poly.entity_id
_entity_poly.type
_entity_poly.pdbx_seq_one_letter_code
_entity_poly.pdbx_strand_id
1 'polypeptide(L)'
;MIKKQTFEIMALIKQYFEHFEITQDKVDSWHELLQDADYEQVRDNLIRFCKRSKFPPKVADLLNEKNVIVDRINAIPSIEETKDYLSKLSAPVEQTEEERALIEKSKAEIRKILGIGD
;
A
#
# COMPACT_ATOMS: atom_id res chain seq x y z
N MET A 1 -22.92 0.70 9.06
CA MET A 1 -23.69 1.55 10.02
C MET A 1 -24.81 2.35 9.34
N ILE A 2 -25.78 2.91 10.08
CA ILE A 2 -26.89 3.73 9.51
C ILE A 2 -26.48 5.20 9.26
N LYS A 3 -27.19 5.94 8.39
CA LYS A 3 -26.90 7.37 8.08
C LYS A 3 -26.78 8.25 9.32
N LYS A 4 -27.63 8.04 10.32
CA LYS A 4 -27.58 8.78 11.60
C LYS A 4 -26.24 8.58 12.31
N GLN A 5 -25.75 7.34 12.37
CA GLN A 5 -24.47 6.99 12.96
C GLN A 5 -23.31 7.60 12.16
N THR A 6 -23.38 7.60 10.82
CA THR A 6 -22.40 8.28 9.97
C THR A 6 -22.33 9.78 10.27
N PHE A 7 -23.48 10.43 10.43
CA PHE A 7 -23.54 11.84 10.81
C PHE A 7 -22.95 12.09 12.20
N GLU A 8 -23.20 11.21 13.18
CA GLU A 8 -22.61 11.30 14.52
C GLU A 8 -21.07 11.24 14.48
N ILE A 9 -20.49 10.34 13.67
CA ILE A 9 -19.03 10.28 13.45
C ILE A 9 -18.52 11.58 12.83
N MET A 10 -19.18 12.11 11.80
CA MET A 10 -18.78 13.37 11.16
C MET A 10 -18.90 14.58 12.08
N ALA A 11 -19.96 14.63 12.90
CA ALA A 11 -20.14 15.66 13.91
C ALA A 11 -19.02 15.63 14.96
N LEU A 12 -18.61 14.42 15.37
CA LEU A 12 -17.48 14.23 16.28
C LEU A 12 -16.15 14.70 15.64
N ILE A 13 -15.93 14.43 14.35
CA ILE A 13 -14.77 14.99 13.61
C ILE A 13 -14.80 16.51 13.63
N LYS A 14 -15.95 17.13 13.38
CA LYS A 14 -16.08 18.60 13.41
C LYS A 14 -15.80 19.21 14.79
N GLN A 15 -16.09 18.49 15.88
CA GLN A 15 -15.74 18.94 17.23
C GLN A 15 -14.23 18.95 17.47
N TYR A 16 -13.50 18.01 16.88
CA TYR A 16 -12.04 17.94 17.00
C TYR A 16 -11.29 18.81 15.98
N PHE A 17 -11.90 19.07 14.82
CA PHE A 17 -11.31 19.81 13.71
C PHE A 17 -12.26 20.92 13.24
N GLU A 18 -11.99 22.14 13.66
CA GLU A 18 -12.83 23.32 13.40
C GLU A 18 -13.08 23.59 11.90
N HIS A 19 -12.12 23.24 11.05
CA HIS A 19 -12.21 23.42 9.59
C HIS A 19 -12.96 22.30 8.86
N PHE A 20 -13.51 21.32 9.58
CA PHE A 20 -14.23 20.21 8.95
C PHE A 20 -15.66 20.61 8.59
N GLU A 21 -15.89 20.85 7.31
CA GLU A 21 -17.22 21.12 6.78
C GLU A 21 -18.02 19.83 6.55
N ILE A 22 -19.24 19.83 7.10
CA ILE A 22 -20.23 18.78 6.91
C ILE A 22 -21.28 19.31 5.94
N THR A 23 -21.42 18.65 4.80
CA THR A 23 -22.47 18.88 3.81
C THR A 23 -23.28 17.60 3.63
N GLN A 24 -24.53 17.71 3.16
CA GLN A 24 -25.39 16.54 2.97
C GLN A 24 -24.79 15.53 1.99
N ASP A 25 -24.24 16.01 0.87
CA ASP A 25 -23.56 15.16 -0.13
C ASP A 25 -22.37 14.40 0.46
N LYS A 26 -21.61 15.03 1.38
CA LYS A 26 -20.53 14.35 2.10
C LYS A 26 -21.05 13.26 3.02
N VAL A 27 -22.15 13.51 3.73
CA VAL A 27 -22.75 12.50 4.63
C VAL A 27 -23.21 11.30 3.82
N ASP A 28 -23.86 11.53 2.67
CA ASP A 28 -24.31 10.46 1.79
C ASP A 28 -23.12 9.67 1.22
N SER A 29 -22.07 10.36 0.75
CA SER A 29 -20.83 9.72 0.25
C SER A 29 -20.11 8.92 1.35
N TRP A 30 -20.03 9.45 2.56
CA TRP A 30 -19.42 8.76 3.70
C TRP A 30 -20.26 7.55 4.11
N HIS A 31 -21.58 7.65 4.02
CA HIS A 31 -22.47 6.55 4.36
C HIS A 31 -22.31 5.38 3.39
N GLU A 32 -22.19 5.63 2.09
CA GLU A 32 -21.93 4.58 1.09
C GLU A 32 -20.65 3.78 1.40
N LEU A 33 -19.63 4.43 1.96
CA LEU A 33 -18.36 3.79 2.30
C LEU A 33 -18.35 3.14 3.70
N LEU A 34 -19.16 3.66 4.63
CA LEU A 34 -19.23 3.21 6.03
C LEU A 34 -20.41 2.28 6.31
N GLN A 35 -21.28 2.02 5.33
CA GLN A 35 -22.47 1.19 5.50
C GLN A 35 -22.15 -0.24 5.97
N ASP A 36 -21.01 -0.79 5.53
CA ASP A 36 -20.57 -2.14 5.88
C ASP A 36 -19.76 -2.19 7.19
N ALA A 37 -19.35 -1.03 7.71
CA ALA A 37 -18.53 -0.94 8.92
C ALA A 37 -19.39 -0.83 10.19
N ASP A 38 -18.85 -1.36 11.29
CA ASP A 38 -19.44 -1.22 12.62
C ASP A 38 -19.21 0.18 13.20
N TYR A 39 -20.23 0.74 13.85
CA TYR A 39 -20.19 2.10 14.39
C TYR A 39 -19.19 2.27 15.52
N GLU A 40 -19.19 1.35 16.50
CA GLU A 40 -18.30 1.46 17.67
C GLU A 40 -16.85 1.30 17.25
N GLN A 41 -16.58 0.36 16.33
CA GLN A 41 -15.24 0.20 15.76
C GLN A 41 -14.73 1.49 15.09
N VAL A 42 -15.54 2.10 14.23
CA VAL A 42 -15.17 3.34 13.53
C VAL A 42 -14.99 4.52 14.50
N ARG A 43 -15.82 4.59 15.54
CA ARG A 43 -15.71 5.60 16.59
C ARG A 43 -14.41 5.48 17.39
N ASP A 44 -14.04 4.27 17.79
CA ASP A 44 -12.78 4.02 18.50
C ASP A 44 -11.57 4.32 17.63
N ASN A 45 -11.62 3.96 16.34
CA ASN A 45 -10.58 4.28 15.37
C ASN A 45 -10.40 5.78 15.21
N LEU A 46 -11.51 6.52 15.12
CA LEU A 46 -11.51 7.99 15.06
C LEU A 46 -10.82 8.60 16.28
N ILE A 47 -11.18 8.16 17.50
CA ILE A 47 -10.58 8.67 18.73
C ILE A 47 -9.07 8.40 18.77
N ARG A 48 -8.62 7.21 18.34
CA ARG A 48 -7.19 6.89 18.23
C ARG A 48 -6.48 7.76 17.20
N PHE A 49 -7.12 8.02 16.06
CA PHE A 49 -6.57 8.87 15.00
C PHE A 49 -6.40 10.32 15.47
N CYS A 50 -7.42 10.89 16.12
CA CYS A 50 -7.39 12.25 16.66
C CYS A 50 -6.25 12.47 17.67
N LYS A 51 -5.83 11.44 18.40
CA LYS A 51 -4.68 11.53 19.32
C LYS A 51 -3.32 11.61 18.60
N ARG A 52 -3.24 11.14 17.35
CA ARG A 52 -1.98 11.00 16.59
C ARG A 52 -1.81 12.06 15.50
N SER A 53 -2.91 12.48 14.87
CA SER A 53 -2.90 13.39 13.74
C SER A 53 -3.41 14.78 14.13
N LYS A 54 -2.77 15.81 13.58
CA LYS A 54 -3.23 17.21 13.66
C LYS A 54 -4.24 17.58 12.56
N PHE A 55 -4.44 16.68 11.59
CA PHE A 55 -5.28 16.91 10.43
C PHE A 55 -6.54 16.03 10.46
N PRO A 56 -7.66 16.48 9.85
CA PRO A 56 -8.89 15.71 9.80
C PRO A 56 -8.69 14.35 9.09
N PRO A 57 -9.27 13.26 9.60
CA PRO A 57 -9.19 11.95 8.97
C PRO A 57 -9.97 11.90 7.66
N LYS A 58 -9.54 11.03 6.74
CA LYS A 58 -10.36 10.58 5.61
C LYS A 58 -11.15 9.34 6.00
N VAL A 59 -12.21 9.01 5.24
CA VAL A 59 -13.01 7.79 5.46
C VAL A 59 -12.14 6.53 5.49
N ALA A 60 -11.17 6.44 4.59
CA ALA A 60 -10.25 5.31 4.50
C ALA A 60 -9.40 5.13 5.76
N ASP A 61 -9.03 6.22 6.44
CA ASP A 61 -8.22 6.17 7.67
C ASP A 61 -9.02 5.59 8.85
N LEU A 62 -10.36 5.68 8.79
CA LEU A 62 -11.26 5.11 9.79
C LEU A 62 -11.57 3.64 9.55
N LEU A 63 -11.55 3.21 8.29
CA LEU A 63 -11.78 1.83 7.86
C LEU A 63 -10.53 0.95 7.99
N ASN A 64 -9.35 1.52 7.71
CA ASN A 64 -8.09 0.78 7.71
C ASN A 64 -7.27 1.04 8.98
N GLU A 65 -7.55 0.30 10.05
CA GLU A 65 -6.56 0.07 11.12
C GLU A 65 -5.44 -0.89 10.70
N LYS A 66 -5.07 -0.92 9.43
CA LYS A 66 -3.79 -1.52 9.05
C LYS A 66 -2.72 -0.51 9.41
N ASN A 67 -2.30 -0.60 10.67
CA ASN A 67 -1.00 -0.15 11.18
C ASN A 67 -0.07 0.31 10.04
N VAL A 68 0.01 1.62 9.78
CA VAL A 68 0.94 2.22 8.79
C VAL A 68 2.41 1.82 9.04
N ILE A 69 2.67 1.14 10.15
CA ILE A 69 3.95 0.56 10.53
C ILE A 69 4.22 -0.78 9.82
N VAL A 70 3.22 -1.65 9.54
CA VAL A 70 3.50 -2.97 8.92
C VAL A 70 3.87 -2.87 7.45
N ASP A 71 3.28 -1.95 6.68
CA ASP A 71 3.60 -1.86 5.24
C ASP A 71 5.03 -1.33 4.98
N ARG A 72 5.61 -0.56 5.91
CA ARG A 72 7.01 -0.11 5.79
C ARG A 72 8.01 -1.16 6.27
N ILE A 73 7.65 -1.96 7.27
CA ILE A 73 8.52 -3.03 7.79
C ILE A 73 8.54 -4.23 6.85
N ASN A 74 7.40 -4.56 6.21
CA ASN A 74 7.31 -5.63 5.22
C ASN A 74 7.96 -5.27 3.87
N ALA A 75 8.31 -4.00 3.64
CA ALA A 75 9.01 -3.56 2.43
C ALA A 75 10.55 -3.66 2.54
N ILE A 76 11.08 -3.92 3.74
CA ILE A 76 12.52 -4.06 3.98
C ILE A 76 12.82 -5.56 4.11
N PRO A 77 13.51 -6.17 3.13
CA PRO A 77 13.90 -7.57 3.24
C PRO A 77 14.76 -7.81 4.47
N SER A 78 14.49 -8.92 5.15
CA SER A 78 15.35 -9.43 6.22
C SER A 78 16.73 -9.83 5.70
N ILE A 79 17.68 -10.02 6.62
CA ILE A 79 19.02 -10.52 6.29
C ILE A 79 18.97 -11.90 5.59
N GLU A 80 17.98 -12.72 5.94
CA GLU A 80 17.79 -14.06 5.38
C GLU A 80 17.27 -13.97 3.95
N GLU A 81 16.23 -13.15 3.71
CA GLU A 81 15.71 -12.89 2.36
C GLU A 81 16.76 -12.26 1.44
N THR A 82 17.58 -11.35 1.98
CA THR A 82 18.68 -10.73 1.23
C THR A 82 19.73 -11.76 0.83
N LYS A 83 20.10 -12.68 1.73
CA LYS A 83 21.05 -13.76 1.43
C LYS A 83 20.52 -14.73 0.39
N ASP A 84 19.24 -15.08 0.45
CA ASP A 84 18.58 -15.93 -0.55
C ASP A 84 18.51 -15.27 -1.92
N TYR A 85 18.22 -13.97 -1.98
CA TYR A 85 18.25 -13.22 -3.24
C TYR A 85 19.65 -13.19 -3.86
N LEU A 86 20.69 -12.96 -3.04
CA LEU A 86 22.08 -12.94 -3.49
C LEU A 86 22.57 -14.33 -3.93
N SER A 87 22.13 -15.40 -3.28
CA SER A 87 22.49 -16.76 -3.69
C SER A 87 21.88 -17.10 -5.06
N LYS A 88 20.62 -16.72 -5.30
CA LYS A 88 19.94 -16.89 -6.59
C LYS A 88 20.59 -16.08 -7.72
N LEU A 89 21.12 -14.88 -7.43
CA LEU A 89 21.81 -14.05 -8.41
C LEU A 89 23.22 -14.56 -8.76
N SER A 90 23.90 -15.16 -7.77
CA SER A 90 25.27 -15.66 -7.92
C SER A 90 25.34 -17.11 -8.37
N ALA A 91 24.25 -17.87 -8.23
CA ALA A 91 24.12 -19.19 -8.80
C ALA A 91 24.34 -19.10 -10.32
N PRO A 92 25.28 -19.89 -10.89
CA PRO A 92 25.34 -20.07 -12.32
C PRO A 92 23.97 -20.56 -12.76
N VAL A 93 23.30 -19.83 -13.65
CA VAL A 93 22.09 -20.34 -14.29
C VAL A 93 22.49 -21.68 -14.89
N GLU A 94 21.90 -22.79 -14.41
CA GLU A 94 22.06 -24.10 -15.03
C GLU A 94 21.36 -24.03 -16.39
N GLN A 95 22.06 -23.43 -17.36
CA GLN A 95 21.60 -23.30 -18.72
C GLN A 95 21.83 -24.63 -19.41
N THR A 96 20.75 -25.19 -19.93
CA THR A 96 20.80 -26.33 -20.84
C THR A 96 21.69 -26.00 -22.05
N GLU A 97 22.30 -27.00 -22.69
CA GLU A 97 23.21 -26.78 -23.83
C GLU A 97 22.56 -25.98 -24.96
N GLU A 98 21.24 -26.16 -25.16
CA GLU A 98 20.45 -25.44 -26.16
C GLU A 98 20.31 -23.94 -25.85
N GLU A 99 20.07 -23.59 -24.59
CA GLU A 99 19.97 -22.19 -24.13
C GLU A 99 21.31 -21.47 -24.25
N ARG A 100 22.43 -22.16 -23.98
CA ARG A 100 23.77 -21.59 -24.13
C ARG A 100 24.07 -21.25 -25.60
N ALA A 101 23.74 -22.15 -26.52
CA ALA A 101 23.93 -21.93 -27.95
C ALA A 101 23.08 -20.75 -28.47
N LEU A 102 21.83 -20.62 -27.98
CA LEU A 102 20.96 -19.48 -28.31
C LEU A 102 21.51 -18.16 -27.76
N ILE A 103 22.01 -18.16 -26.53
CA ILE A 103 22.65 -17.01 -25.89
C ILE A 103 23.93 -16.62 -26.64
N GLU A 104 24.73 -17.57 -27.10
CA GLU A 104 25.93 -17.29 -27.89
C GLU A 104 25.59 -16.69 -29.25
N LYS A 105 24.59 -17.22 -29.93
CA LYS A 105 24.10 -16.67 -31.20
C LYS A 105 23.60 -15.22 -31.04
N SER A 106 22.79 -14.96 -30.00
CA SER A 106 22.30 -13.60 -29.73
C SER A 106 23.42 -12.64 -29.31
N LYS A 107 24.40 -13.11 -28.53
CA LYS A 107 25.61 -12.33 -28.21
C LYS A 107 26.42 -11.99 -29.46
N ALA A 108 26.60 -12.95 -30.38
CA ALA A 108 27.33 -12.71 -31.63
C ALA A 108 26.61 -11.69 -32.52
N GLU A 109 25.28 -11.75 -32.59
CA GLU A 109 24.47 -10.76 -33.29
C GLU A 109 24.60 -9.36 -32.66
N ILE A 110 24.55 -9.27 -31.33
CA ILE A 110 24.74 -8.01 -30.61
C ILE A 110 26.16 -7.44 -30.82
N ARG A 111 27.21 -8.27 -30.76
CA ARG A 111 28.59 -7.85 -31.03
C ARG A 111 28.75 -7.26 -32.42
N LYS A 112 28.13 -7.92 -33.41
CA LYS A 112 28.09 -7.44 -34.80
C LYS A 112 27.38 -6.10 -34.93
N ILE A 113 26.24 -5.91 -34.25
CA ILE A 113 25.49 -4.65 -34.24
C ILE A 113 26.30 -3.54 -33.57
N LEU A 114 26.98 -3.84 -32.46
CA LEU A 114 27.77 -2.87 -31.70
C LEU A 114 29.13 -2.55 -32.36
N GLY A 115 29.49 -3.22 -33.47
CA GLY A 115 30.76 -3.00 -34.16
C GLY A 115 31.98 -3.46 -33.35
N ILE A 116 31.76 -4.25 -32.30
CA ILE A 116 32.80 -4.87 -31.48
C ILE A 116 33.01 -6.25 -32.09
N GLY A 117 33.66 -6.29 -33.24
CA GLY A 117 33.86 -7.50 -34.04
C GLY A 117 34.79 -8.52 -33.37
N ASP A 118 34.43 -9.79 -33.56
CA ASP A 118 35.04 -11.08 -33.17
C ASP A 118 35.96 -11.14 -31.93
#